data_AF-C7RID3-F1
#
_entry.id   AF-C7RID3-F1
#
_cell.length_a   1.000
_cell.length_b   1.000
_cell.length_c   1.000
_cell.angle_alpha   90.00
_cell.angle_beta   90.00
_cell.angle_gamma   90.00
#
_symmetry.space_group_name_H-M   'P 1'
#
loop_
_entity.id
_entity.type
_entity.pdbx_description
1 polymer ?
#
loop_
_entity_poly.entity_id
_entity_poly.type
_entity_poly.pdbx_seq_one_letter_code
_entity_poly.pdbx_strand_id
1 'polypeptide(L)'
;MKKFGLSLIALSLLPIPGWGNDIGAEVQSAAAPKTPAIKTITNFTQSLRCMDELLYAYGKQGIAITSTGIPDETGKVKTGTKEMLITAVSKMTVKSNAFDFIDFHSGADDLGALFAARGDQNRLMPDYYIRGSITQMDDNSVRKNKGVGFSLPFLDLGVSKDDAYDLISMDLSIGDAATRKIIPITSTSNTLVLMKGGISGEGGGKIGKVGLSFNIDVSRSEGVGAATRTLVELGLIETLGKFTQVPYWKCLDTDLTNPLIREQAREWFDNAKENDRILFVQRKLAGMGRYDGPLNGAMNATLKTSISEYQAASGLIADGTINFDLYASLLDNLQNQIAALPAAGGPKSNYVPGVSPASRPPAVTQVVATPAAGPMNAPNPIFKMKLDTDRGSKPAYRVGDFLNLTLSMNTQGTAYCYYQDVSATTARIFPNQFRSDSSVPAGAGVRIPSGGFKIRFDRPGPERVACIGSDRELVIPGSLRGARDLSPLPVKSVDEVIGQYKQNNPSAVVSMVDITVSQ
;
A
#
# COMPACT_ATOMS: atom_id res chain seq x y z
N MET A 1 -51.09 35.51 -70.31
CA MET A 1 -50.87 36.77 -71.08
C MET A 1 -50.41 37.86 -70.12
N LYS A 2 -49.57 38.79 -70.60
CA LYS A 2 -48.87 39.92 -69.91
C LYS A 2 -47.51 39.51 -69.32
N LYS A 3 -46.39 39.58 -70.04
CA LYS A 3 -45.64 40.74 -70.61
C LYS A 3 -45.27 41.83 -69.57
N PHE A 4 -44.01 41.72 -69.13
CA PHE A 4 -42.95 42.74 -68.99
C PHE A 4 -43.28 44.14 -68.43
N GLY A 5 -42.55 44.50 -67.38
CA GLY A 5 -42.19 45.87 -67.03
C GLY A 5 -40.78 45.88 -66.42
N LEU A 6 -39.81 46.44 -67.15
CA LEU A 6 -38.48 46.83 -66.66
C LEU A 6 -38.61 47.96 -65.63
N SER A 7 -37.80 47.96 -64.55
CA SER A 7 -36.95 49.12 -64.21
C SER A 7 -35.98 48.85 -63.05
N LEU A 8 -34.69 49.13 -63.35
CA LEU A 8 -33.55 49.51 -62.51
C LEU A 8 -33.47 49.11 -61.03
N ILE A 9 -32.49 48.25 -60.69
CA ILE A 9 -31.68 48.39 -59.46
C ILE A 9 -30.20 48.21 -59.81
N ALA A 10 -29.40 49.08 -59.20
CA ALA A 10 -28.01 49.37 -59.48
C ALA A 10 -27.04 48.18 -59.35
N LEU A 11 -26.05 48.22 -60.23
CA LEU A 11 -24.84 47.42 -60.23
C LEU A 11 -24.05 47.65 -58.93
N SER A 12 -24.02 46.66 -58.05
CA SER A 12 -23.01 46.58 -56.98
C SER A 12 -22.16 45.33 -57.25
N LEU A 13 -20.89 45.57 -57.55
CA LEU A 13 -19.85 44.55 -57.67
C LEU A 13 -19.66 43.89 -56.30
N LEU A 14 -20.18 42.68 -56.12
CA LEU A 14 -19.81 41.80 -55.02
C LEU A 14 -18.57 40.99 -55.43
N PRO A 15 -17.48 40.99 -54.64
CA PRO A 15 -16.38 40.08 -54.87
C PRO A 15 -16.83 38.65 -54.58
N ILE A 16 -16.47 37.73 -55.47
CA ILE A 16 -16.64 36.28 -55.30
C ILE A 16 -15.80 35.88 -54.07
N PRO A 17 -16.37 35.30 -52.99
CA PRO A 17 -15.55 34.72 -51.96
C PRO A 17 -14.91 33.45 -52.52
N GLY A 18 -13.59 33.48 -52.65
CA GLY A 18 -12.80 32.32 -53.05
C GLY A 18 -13.03 31.16 -52.09
N TRP A 19 -13.07 29.96 -52.65
CA TRP A 19 -12.87 28.71 -51.92
C TRP A 19 -11.46 28.68 -51.32
N GLY A 20 -11.27 29.38 -50.21
CA GLY A 20 -10.23 29.04 -49.26
C GLY A 20 -10.76 27.92 -48.39
N ASN A 21 -10.32 26.69 -48.66
CA ASN A 21 -10.43 25.61 -47.68
C ASN A 21 -9.71 26.10 -46.43
N ASP A 22 -10.47 26.46 -45.40
CA ASP A 22 -9.91 26.78 -44.09
C ASP A 22 -9.62 25.46 -43.38
N ILE A 23 -8.63 24.75 -43.91
CA ILE A 23 -8.16 23.44 -43.41
C ILE A 23 -7.75 23.58 -41.93
N GLY A 24 -7.37 24.79 -41.49
CA GLY A 24 -7.09 25.10 -40.10
C GLY A 24 -8.32 25.06 -39.18
N ALA A 25 -9.48 25.52 -39.65
CA ALA A 25 -10.73 25.54 -38.88
C ALA A 25 -11.37 24.14 -38.78
N GLU A 26 -11.28 23.32 -39.83
CA GLU A 26 -11.71 21.91 -39.81
C GLU A 26 -10.79 21.02 -38.98
N VAL A 27 -9.48 21.30 -38.94
CA VAL A 27 -8.53 20.53 -38.11
C VAL A 27 -8.69 20.84 -36.62
N GLN A 28 -9.00 22.09 -36.23
CA GLN A 28 -9.24 22.43 -34.82
C GLN A 28 -10.56 21.88 -34.28
N SER A 29 -11.58 21.74 -35.11
CA SER A 29 -12.87 21.13 -34.74
C SER A 29 -12.85 19.58 -34.82
N ALA A 30 -11.91 18.99 -35.55
CA ALA A 30 -11.63 17.54 -35.51
C ALA A 30 -10.73 17.12 -34.33
N ALA A 31 -9.91 18.03 -33.79
CA ALA A 31 -8.98 17.76 -32.68
C ALA A 31 -9.57 18.05 -31.29
N ALA A 32 -10.73 18.72 -31.19
CA ALA A 32 -11.45 18.84 -29.93
C ALA A 32 -12.07 17.48 -29.56
N PRO A 33 -11.85 16.96 -28.33
CA PRO A 33 -12.49 15.73 -27.90
C PRO A 33 -14.01 15.90 -27.99
N LYS A 34 -14.63 15.14 -28.92
CA LYS A 34 -16.08 15.18 -29.20
C LYS A 34 -16.95 14.72 -28.04
N THR A 35 -16.33 14.19 -26.98
CA THR A 35 -16.96 13.82 -25.72
C THR A 35 -16.46 14.76 -24.62
N PRO A 36 -17.37 15.40 -23.87
CA PRO A 36 -16.96 16.19 -22.72
C PRO A 36 -16.20 15.29 -21.74
N ALA A 37 -15.22 15.86 -21.05
CA ALA A 37 -14.49 15.15 -20.00
C ALA A 37 -15.48 14.69 -18.91
N ILE A 38 -15.76 13.40 -18.87
CA ILE A 38 -16.59 12.78 -17.86
C ILE A 38 -15.71 12.34 -16.68
N LYS A 39 -16.15 12.60 -15.45
CA LYS A 39 -15.49 12.02 -14.27
C LYS A 39 -15.66 10.49 -14.34
N THR A 40 -14.58 9.75 -14.13
CA THR A 40 -14.65 8.30 -13.97
C THR A 40 -15.41 7.99 -12.68
N ILE A 41 -16.66 7.58 -12.81
CA ILE A 41 -17.47 7.05 -11.71
C ILE A 41 -17.37 5.54 -11.82
N THR A 42 -16.85 4.92 -10.77
CA THR A 42 -16.83 3.46 -10.63
C THR A 42 -18.05 3.01 -9.84
N ASN A 43 -18.44 1.74 -9.98
CA ASN A 43 -19.54 1.16 -9.22
C ASN A 43 -19.27 1.12 -7.69
N PHE A 44 -18.02 1.29 -7.24
CA PHE A 44 -17.67 1.37 -5.82
C PHE A 44 -17.52 2.80 -5.29
N THR A 45 -17.72 3.85 -6.10
CA THR A 45 -17.58 5.23 -5.60
C THR A 45 -18.53 5.53 -4.42
N GLN A 46 -19.72 4.95 -4.41
CA GLN A 46 -20.65 5.06 -3.27
C GLN A 46 -20.17 4.24 -2.07
N SER A 47 -19.64 3.03 -2.30
CA SER A 47 -19.05 2.18 -1.27
C SER A 47 -17.86 2.84 -0.57
N LEU A 48 -17.00 3.54 -1.31
CA LEU A 48 -15.87 4.29 -0.74
C LEU A 48 -16.35 5.42 0.17
N ARG A 49 -17.42 6.15 -0.21
CA ARG A 49 -18.03 7.18 0.65
C ARG A 49 -18.69 6.58 1.89
N CYS A 50 -19.36 5.43 1.74
CA CYS A 50 -19.91 4.67 2.86
C CYS A 50 -18.80 4.27 3.85
N MET A 51 -17.63 3.87 3.36
CA MET A 51 -16.49 3.54 4.21
C MET A 51 -16.01 4.73 5.04
N ASP A 52 -16.00 5.95 4.47
CA ASP A 52 -15.64 7.16 5.21
C ASP A 52 -16.58 7.46 6.38
N GLU A 53 -17.90 7.38 6.12
CA GLU A 53 -18.92 7.51 7.17
C GLU A 53 -18.78 6.41 8.23
N LEU A 54 -18.47 5.19 7.81
CA LEU A 54 -18.25 4.06 8.70
C LEU A 54 -17.02 4.28 9.59
N LEU A 55 -15.90 4.72 9.02
CA LEU A 55 -14.68 5.00 9.76
C LEU A 55 -14.87 6.15 10.75
N TYR A 56 -15.62 7.19 10.36
CA TYR A 56 -16.02 8.28 11.23
C TYR A 56 -16.87 7.78 12.41
N ALA A 57 -17.88 6.95 12.14
CA ALA A 57 -18.76 6.40 13.18
C ALA A 57 -18.02 5.49 14.17
N TYR A 58 -16.95 4.82 13.73
CA TYR A 58 -16.09 4.00 14.59
C TYR A 58 -14.92 4.79 15.21
N GLY A 59 -14.86 6.12 15.00
CA GLY A 59 -13.89 7.02 15.62
C GLY A 59 -12.45 6.85 15.14
N LYS A 60 -12.24 6.25 13.96
CA LYS A 60 -10.92 6.01 13.36
C LYS A 60 -10.38 7.32 12.76
N GLN A 61 -9.18 7.74 13.14
CA GLN A 61 -8.52 8.93 12.60
C GLN A 61 -7.00 8.85 12.67
N GLY A 62 -6.30 9.60 11.80
CA GLY A 62 -4.85 9.82 11.89
C GLY A 62 -3.99 8.56 11.79
N ILE A 63 -4.43 7.56 11.02
CA ILE A 63 -3.65 6.37 10.73
C ILE A 63 -2.74 6.68 9.54
N ALA A 64 -1.45 6.82 9.79
CA ALA A 64 -0.48 7.12 8.75
C ALA A 64 -0.16 5.86 7.92
N ILE A 65 -0.48 5.91 6.62
CA ILE A 65 -0.28 4.78 5.70
C ILE A 65 0.55 5.19 4.49
N THR A 66 1.21 4.22 3.86
CA THR A 66 1.91 4.42 2.59
C THR A 66 1.72 3.24 1.64
N SER A 67 2.07 3.39 0.37
CA SER A 67 2.14 2.29 -0.57
C SER A 67 3.14 2.57 -1.70
N THR A 68 3.85 1.54 -2.14
CA THR A 68 4.67 1.58 -3.34
C THR A 68 3.85 1.40 -4.63
N GLY A 69 2.53 1.24 -4.52
CA GLY A 69 1.65 0.84 -5.61
C GLY A 69 1.48 -0.69 -5.68
N ILE A 70 0.70 -1.12 -6.66
CA ILE A 70 0.34 -2.53 -6.89
C ILE A 70 1.01 -2.93 -8.22
N PRO A 71 2.21 -3.53 -8.20
CA PRO A 71 2.88 -3.98 -9.41
C PRO A 71 2.07 -5.07 -10.12
N ASP A 72 2.29 -5.15 -11.43
CA ASP A 72 1.77 -6.22 -12.27
C ASP A 72 2.82 -7.32 -12.45
N GLU A 73 2.60 -8.46 -11.81
CA GLU A 73 3.49 -9.64 -11.90
C GLU A 73 3.22 -10.47 -13.17
N THR A 74 2.18 -10.13 -13.93
CA THR A 74 1.79 -10.83 -15.16
C THR A 74 2.43 -10.23 -16.41
N GLY A 75 2.83 -8.95 -16.35
CA GLY A 75 3.40 -8.18 -17.45
C GLY A 75 2.38 -7.70 -18.50
N LYS A 76 1.09 -7.95 -18.31
CA LYS A 76 0.01 -7.65 -19.25
C LYS A 76 -0.81 -6.41 -18.90
N VAL A 77 -0.76 -5.97 -17.65
CA VAL A 77 -1.54 -4.85 -17.12
C VAL A 77 -0.62 -3.65 -16.85
N LYS A 78 -0.67 -2.66 -17.74
CA LYS A 78 0.05 -1.40 -17.58
C LYS A 78 -0.90 -0.29 -17.13
N THR A 79 -1.04 -0.11 -15.82
CA THR A 79 -1.95 0.90 -15.24
C THR A 79 -1.32 1.62 -14.05
N GLY A 80 -1.75 2.86 -13.79
CA GLY A 80 -1.29 3.66 -12.64
C GLY A 80 -1.97 3.23 -11.34
N THR A 81 -1.69 2.00 -10.87
CA THR A 81 -2.36 1.43 -9.69
C THR A 81 -2.12 2.21 -8.41
N LYS A 82 -0.94 2.84 -8.26
CA LYS A 82 -0.64 3.73 -7.13
C LYS A 82 -1.61 4.92 -7.08
N GLU A 83 -1.85 5.58 -8.21
CA GLU A 83 -2.79 6.71 -8.30
C GLU A 83 -4.24 6.27 -8.04
N MET A 84 -4.62 5.09 -8.53
CA MET A 84 -5.93 4.50 -8.24
C MET A 84 -6.10 4.24 -6.74
N LEU A 85 -5.07 3.72 -6.08
CA LEU A 85 -5.05 3.46 -4.64
C LEU A 85 -5.16 4.76 -3.85
N ILE A 86 -4.34 5.78 -4.17
CA ILE A 86 -4.39 7.09 -3.52
C ILE A 86 -5.79 7.67 -3.64
N THR A 87 -6.36 7.67 -4.85
CA THR A 87 -7.71 8.19 -5.11
C THR A 87 -8.77 7.47 -4.28
N ALA A 88 -8.70 6.13 -4.19
CA ALA A 88 -9.64 5.33 -3.42
C ALA A 88 -9.54 5.64 -1.91
N VAL A 89 -8.31 5.66 -1.37
CA VAL A 89 -8.06 6.03 0.04
C VAL A 89 -8.58 7.43 0.33
N SER A 90 -8.27 8.43 -0.51
CA SER A 90 -8.73 9.80 -0.34
C SER A 90 -10.26 9.90 -0.29
N LYS A 91 -10.98 9.12 -1.11
CA LYS A 91 -12.46 9.06 -1.06
C LYS A 91 -13.00 8.42 0.22
N MET A 92 -12.24 7.55 0.88
CA MET A 92 -12.64 6.85 2.11
C MET A 92 -12.29 7.61 3.40
N THR A 93 -11.67 8.79 3.31
CA THR A 93 -11.14 9.48 4.49
C THR A 93 -11.39 10.99 4.49
N VAL A 94 -12.37 11.47 3.72
CA VAL A 94 -12.67 12.91 3.59
C VAL A 94 -13.24 13.49 4.89
N LYS A 95 -14.17 12.79 5.51
CA LYS A 95 -14.91 13.21 6.71
C LYS A 95 -14.31 12.62 7.98
N SER A 96 -13.90 11.35 7.93
CA SER A 96 -13.32 10.64 9.08
C SER A 96 -11.92 11.12 9.42
N ASN A 97 -11.16 11.58 8.43
CA ASN A 97 -9.71 11.72 8.52
C ASN A 97 -9.05 10.44 9.08
N ALA A 98 -9.61 9.27 8.75
CA ALA A 98 -9.15 7.94 9.15
C ALA A 98 -7.70 7.67 8.75
N PHE A 99 -7.32 8.01 7.52
CA PHE A 99 -6.06 7.65 6.91
C PHE A 99 -5.32 8.87 6.36
N ASP A 100 -4.08 9.04 6.78
CA ASP A 100 -3.14 10.00 6.22
C ASP A 100 -2.22 9.25 5.24
N PHE A 101 -2.47 9.42 3.93
CA PHE A 101 -1.62 8.79 2.92
C PHE A 101 -0.32 9.59 2.75
N ILE A 102 0.79 8.99 3.19
CA ILE A 102 2.13 9.53 2.99
C ILE A 102 2.68 8.94 1.70
N ASP A 103 2.84 9.79 0.69
CA ASP A 103 3.50 9.38 -0.55
C ASP A 103 5.00 9.21 -0.30
N PHE A 104 5.43 7.96 -0.14
CA PHE A 104 6.83 7.60 -0.01
C PHE A 104 7.32 7.06 -1.36
N HIS A 105 8.06 7.88 -2.10
CA HIS A 105 8.76 7.46 -3.31
C HIS A 105 10.22 7.13 -2.97
N SER A 106 10.72 5.96 -3.39
CA SER A 106 12.08 5.49 -3.10
C SER A 106 13.14 6.00 -4.10
N GLY A 107 12.74 6.79 -5.10
CA GLY A 107 13.64 7.44 -6.06
C GLY A 107 14.09 8.82 -5.57
N ALA A 108 15.26 9.27 -6.04
CA ALA A 108 15.71 10.65 -5.85
C ALA A 108 14.76 11.59 -6.63
N ASP A 109 13.73 12.07 -5.94
CA ASP A 109 12.71 12.97 -6.47
C ASP A 109 12.89 14.38 -5.88
N ASP A 110 12.48 15.40 -6.62
CA ASP A 110 12.57 16.82 -6.26
C ASP A 110 11.85 17.10 -4.93
N LEU A 111 10.78 16.35 -4.64
CA LEU A 111 10.08 16.39 -3.35
C LEU A 111 11.00 15.97 -2.19
N GLY A 112 11.81 14.94 -2.37
CA GLY A 112 12.79 14.49 -1.37
C GLY A 112 13.84 15.57 -1.06
N ALA A 113 14.29 16.29 -2.08
CA ALA A 113 15.20 17.44 -1.92
C ALA A 113 14.52 18.63 -1.21
N LEU A 114 13.24 18.88 -1.52
CA LEU A 114 12.43 19.93 -0.89
C LEU A 114 12.17 19.64 0.60
N PHE A 115 11.95 18.38 0.96
CA PHE A 115 11.85 17.94 2.36
C PHE A 115 13.19 18.05 3.09
N ALA A 116 14.29 17.67 2.44
CA ALA A 116 15.64 17.84 3.01
C ALA A 116 15.99 19.32 3.28
N ALA A 117 15.52 20.24 2.42
CA ALA A 117 15.72 21.68 2.60
C ALA A 117 14.92 22.29 3.76
N ARG A 118 13.81 21.67 4.18
CA ARG A 118 12.94 22.15 5.28
C ARG A 118 13.33 21.62 6.67
N GLY A 119 14.30 20.72 6.74
CA GLY A 119 14.73 20.07 7.98
C GLY A 119 13.83 18.90 8.40
N ASP A 120 14.45 17.76 8.70
CA ASP A 120 13.80 16.44 8.85
C ASP A 120 13.03 16.25 10.19
N GLN A 121 12.90 17.29 11.01
CA GLN A 121 12.40 17.21 12.39
C GLN A 121 10.88 16.98 12.49
N ASN A 122 10.12 17.16 11.39
CA ASN A 122 8.66 17.07 11.38
C ASN A 122 8.12 16.06 10.35
N ARG A 123 8.95 15.13 9.86
CA ARG A 123 8.50 14.14 8.88
C ARG A 123 7.59 13.10 9.54
N LEU A 124 6.29 13.14 9.22
CA LEU A 124 5.34 12.10 9.59
C LEU A 124 5.78 10.80 8.90
N MET A 125 6.10 9.77 9.68
CA MET A 125 6.44 8.45 9.14
C MET A 125 5.18 7.60 9.10
N PRO A 126 4.97 6.80 8.04
CA PRO A 126 3.84 5.90 7.99
C PRO A 126 4.00 4.80 9.03
N ASP A 127 2.94 4.53 9.79
CA ASP A 127 2.88 3.42 10.73
C ASP A 127 2.68 2.09 9.99
N TYR A 128 1.96 2.14 8.87
CA TYR A 128 1.59 0.96 8.08
C TYR A 128 1.84 1.17 6.59
N TYR A 129 2.01 0.08 5.86
CA TYR A 129 2.10 0.10 4.40
C TYR A 129 1.13 -0.88 3.76
N ILE A 130 0.54 -0.48 2.64
CA ILE A 130 -0.32 -1.33 1.80
C ILE A 130 0.56 -1.96 0.72
N ARG A 131 0.55 -3.28 0.67
CA ARG A 131 1.25 -4.10 -0.34
C ARG A 131 0.22 -4.89 -1.13
N GLY A 132 0.37 -4.92 -2.45
CA GLY A 132 -0.40 -5.81 -3.30
C GLY A 132 0.33 -6.16 -4.58
N SER A 133 -0.30 -6.99 -5.40
CA SER A 133 0.13 -7.32 -6.75
C SER A 133 -1.05 -7.77 -7.61
N ILE A 134 -0.99 -7.51 -8.92
CA ILE A 134 -1.83 -8.20 -9.89
C ILE A 134 -1.17 -9.56 -10.13
N THR A 135 -1.80 -10.62 -9.63
CA THR A 135 -1.20 -11.96 -9.56
C THR A 135 -1.61 -12.84 -10.74
N GLN A 136 -2.74 -12.56 -11.39
CA GLN A 136 -3.20 -13.29 -12.58
C GLN A 136 -3.87 -12.36 -13.59
N MET A 137 -3.60 -12.61 -14.87
CA MET A 137 -4.23 -11.95 -16.02
C MET A 137 -4.28 -12.94 -17.18
N ASP A 138 -5.43 -13.58 -17.34
CA ASP A 138 -5.66 -14.54 -18.42
C ASP A 138 -6.60 -13.93 -19.46
N ASP A 139 -6.06 -13.69 -20.64
CA ASP A 139 -6.84 -13.24 -21.79
C ASP A 139 -7.50 -14.47 -22.41
N ASN A 140 -8.82 -14.41 -22.63
CA ASN A 140 -9.56 -15.44 -23.34
C ASN A 140 -9.45 -16.85 -22.68
N SER A 141 -9.57 -16.90 -21.36
CA SER A 141 -9.45 -18.13 -20.55
C SER A 141 -10.54 -19.18 -20.85
N VAL A 142 -11.72 -18.76 -21.32
CA VAL A 142 -12.83 -19.65 -21.69
C VAL A 142 -13.45 -19.16 -22.99
N ARG A 143 -13.55 -20.04 -23.99
CA ARG A 143 -14.35 -19.82 -25.21
C ARG A 143 -15.55 -20.76 -25.18
N LYS A 144 -16.76 -20.22 -25.10
CA LYS A 144 -17.97 -21.00 -25.39
C LYS A 144 -18.39 -20.73 -26.82
N ASN A 145 -18.20 -21.71 -27.69
CA ASN A 145 -18.70 -21.66 -29.06
C ASN A 145 -20.11 -22.28 -29.07
N LYS A 146 -21.14 -21.47 -29.26
CA LYS A 146 -22.45 -21.96 -29.70
C LYS A 146 -22.60 -21.60 -31.17
N GLY A 147 -22.41 -22.59 -32.04
CA GLY A 147 -22.56 -22.45 -33.49
C GLY A 147 -23.67 -23.34 -34.02
N VAL A 148 -24.45 -22.83 -34.97
CA VAL A 148 -25.26 -23.63 -35.89
C VAL A 148 -24.61 -23.49 -37.26
N GLY A 149 -24.13 -24.61 -37.81
CA GLY A 149 -23.45 -24.65 -39.11
C GLY A 149 -24.14 -25.63 -40.05
N PHE A 150 -24.38 -25.20 -41.28
CA PHE A 150 -24.76 -26.07 -42.40
C PHE A 150 -23.59 -26.10 -43.39
N SER A 151 -23.04 -27.29 -43.60
CA SER A 151 -21.88 -27.51 -44.48
C SER A 151 -22.32 -28.26 -45.74
N LEU A 152 -22.15 -27.63 -46.90
CA LEU A 152 -22.32 -28.23 -48.23
C LEU A 152 -20.95 -28.31 -48.94
N PRO A 153 -20.73 -29.23 -49.91
CA PRO A 153 -19.42 -29.43 -50.55
C PRO A 153 -18.80 -28.19 -51.22
N PHE A 154 -19.59 -27.14 -51.45
CA PHE A 154 -19.19 -25.89 -52.10
C PHE A 154 -19.53 -24.62 -51.29
N LEU A 155 -20.12 -24.74 -50.09
CA LEU A 155 -20.50 -23.59 -49.28
C LEU A 155 -20.66 -23.97 -47.79
N ASP A 156 -19.92 -23.29 -46.92
CA ASP A 156 -20.08 -23.35 -45.46
C ASP A 156 -20.78 -22.07 -44.98
N LEU A 157 -21.92 -22.22 -44.30
CA LEU A 157 -22.63 -21.13 -43.62
C LEU A 157 -22.76 -21.46 -42.14
N GLY A 158 -22.06 -20.71 -41.29
CA GLY A 158 -22.09 -20.85 -39.84
C GLY A 158 -22.34 -19.51 -39.15
N VAL A 159 -23.29 -19.49 -38.20
CA VAL A 159 -23.44 -18.40 -37.23
C VAL A 159 -22.90 -18.90 -35.90
N SER A 160 -21.71 -18.44 -35.52
CA SER A 160 -21.10 -18.73 -34.21
C SER A 160 -21.20 -17.52 -33.29
N LYS A 161 -21.75 -17.71 -32.09
CA LYS A 161 -21.63 -16.76 -30.99
C LYS A 161 -20.46 -17.22 -30.12
N ASP A 162 -19.39 -16.45 -30.14
CA ASP A 162 -18.19 -16.68 -29.33
C ASP A 162 -18.26 -15.76 -28.10
N ASP A 163 -18.45 -16.35 -26.93
CA ASP A 163 -18.29 -15.66 -25.66
C ASP A 163 -16.86 -15.95 -25.15
N ALA A 164 -16.02 -14.93 -25.10
CA ALA A 164 -14.69 -14.98 -24.49
C ALA A 164 -14.70 -14.38 -23.08
N TYR A 165 -13.87 -14.89 -22.18
CA TYR A 165 -13.76 -14.37 -20.81
C TYR A 165 -12.31 -13.99 -20.49
N ASP A 166 -12.09 -12.77 -19.99
CA ASP A 166 -10.80 -12.33 -19.47
C ASP A 166 -10.86 -12.35 -17.92
N LEU A 167 -9.84 -12.89 -17.27
CA LEU A 167 -9.77 -13.04 -15.81
C LEU A 167 -8.63 -12.20 -15.25
N ILE A 168 -8.91 -11.40 -14.22
CA ILE A 168 -7.93 -10.57 -13.52
C ILE A 168 -8.00 -10.85 -12.02
N SER A 169 -6.87 -11.18 -11.39
CA SER A 169 -6.80 -11.41 -9.94
C SER A 169 -5.80 -10.45 -9.28
N MET A 170 -6.17 -9.96 -8.10
CA MET A 170 -5.37 -9.03 -7.32
C MET A 170 -5.37 -9.43 -5.84
N ASP A 171 -4.18 -9.41 -5.25
CA ASP A 171 -3.97 -9.66 -3.84
C ASP A 171 -3.51 -8.37 -3.14
N LEU A 172 -4.08 -8.08 -1.98
CA LEU A 172 -3.77 -6.91 -1.15
C LEU A 172 -3.59 -7.32 0.31
N SER A 173 -2.71 -6.62 1.02
CA SER A 173 -2.39 -6.86 2.43
C SER A 173 -1.81 -5.60 3.08
N ILE A 174 -1.89 -5.51 4.41
CA ILE A 174 -1.27 -4.43 5.17
C ILE A 174 -0.13 -4.98 6.01
N GLY A 175 0.99 -4.26 6.05
CA GLY A 175 2.11 -4.55 6.93
C GLY A 175 2.42 -3.39 7.87
N ASP A 176 3.04 -3.74 8.99
CA ASP A 176 3.63 -2.79 9.94
C ASP A 176 4.94 -2.23 9.37
N ALA A 177 5.05 -0.90 9.27
CA ALA A 177 6.19 -0.26 8.60
C ALA A 177 7.51 -0.43 9.36
N ALA A 178 7.46 -0.49 10.70
CA ALA A 178 8.64 -0.60 11.56
C ALA A 178 9.26 -2.01 11.52
N THR A 179 8.42 -3.05 11.56
CA THR A 179 8.83 -4.46 11.66
C THR A 179 8.77 -5.18 10.32
N ARG A 180 8.14 -4.58 9.30
CA ARG A 180 7.84 -5.16 7.99
C ARG A 180 6.99 -6.44 8.03
N LYS A 181 6.39 -6.77 9.18
CA LYS A 181 5.51 -7.92 9.31
C LYS A 181 4.18 -7.63 8.63
N ILE A 182 3.68 -8.57 7.83
CA ILE A 182 2.31 -8.51 7.32
C ILE A 182 1.37 -8.76 8.49
N ILE A 183 0.38 -7.89 8.63
CA ILE A 183 -0.63 -8.00 9.67
C ILE A 183 -1.59 -9.12 9.25
N PRO A 184 -1.72 -10.19 10.06
CA PRO A 184 -2.67 -11.26 9.78
C PRO A 184 -4.09 -10.74 9.60
N ILE A 185 -4.94 -11.47 8.89
CA ILE A 185 -6.37 -11.16 8.69
C ILE A 185 -6.63 -9.96 7.77
N THR A 186 -5.62 -9.13 7.46
CA THR A 186 -5.76 -8.00 6.51
C THR A 186 -5.68 -8.43 5.04
N SER A 187 -5.15 -9.62 4.75
CA SER A 187 -4.98 -10.09 3.37
C SER A 187 -6.33 -10.34 2.66
N THR A 188 -6.39 -9.96 1.39
CA THR A 188 -7.54 -10.15 0.51
C THR A 188 -7.06 -10.62 -0.87
N SER A 189 -7.90 -11.43 -1.52
CA SER A 189 -7.69 -11.94 -2.88
C SER A 189 -9.01 -11.79 -3.62
N ASN A 190 -9.01 -10.98 -4.68
CA ASN A 190 -10.21 -10.66 -5.44
C ASN A 190 -9.97 -10.94 -6.92
N THR A 191 -10.94 -11.62 -7.55
CA THR A 191 -10.88 -11.98 -8.96
C THR A 191 -12.06 -11.41 -9.72
N LEU A 192 -11.79 -10.75 -10.84
CA LEU A 192 -12.80 -10.17 -11.72
C LEU A 192 -12.78 -10.88 -13.07
N VAL A 193 -13.96 -11.30 -13.52
CA VAL A 193 -14.15 -11.93 -14.83
C VAL A 193 -14.88 -10.97 -15.75
N LEU A 194 -14.21 -10.59 -16.83
CA LEU A 194 -14.74 -9.75 -17.91
C LEU A 194 -15.28 -10.62 -19.02
N MET A 195 -16.49 -10.32 -19.50
CA MET A 195 -17.07 -11.00 -20.66
C MET A 195 -16.80 -10.20 -21.94
N LYS A 196 -16.29 -10.88 -22.96
CA LYS A 196 -15.97 -10.36 -24.30
C LYS A 196 -16.79 -11.14 -25.34
N GLY A 197 -18.05 -10.77 -25.52
CA GLY A 197 -18.90 -11.34 -26.59
C GLY A 197 -20.42 -11.13 -26.39
N GLY A 198 -21.13 -10.75 -27.48
CA GLY A 198 -22.60 -10.64 -27.55
C GLY A 198 -23.12 -9.52 -28.48
N ILE A 199 -24.01 -9.85 -29.43
CA ILE A 199 -24.69 -8.89 -30.35
C ILE A 199 -25.58 -7.95 -29.52
N SER A 200 -25.44 -6.64 -29.77
CA SER A 200 -26.23 -5.49 -29.27
C SER A 200 -27.20 -5.75 -28.12
N GLY A 201 -26.82 -5.25 -26.93
CA GLY A 201 -27.67 -5.13 -25.75
C GLY A 201 -27.14 -5.93 -24.58
N GLU A 202 -26.59 -5.24 -23.58
CA GLU A 202 -26.23 -5.75 -22.25
C GLU A 202 -24.97 -6.65 -22.20
N GLY A 203 -23.83 -6.02 -21.87
CA GLY A 203 -22.59 -6.71 -21.49
C GLY A 203 -22.07 -6.13 -20.18
N GLY A 204 -22.04 -6.95 -19.12
CA GLY A 204 -21.50 -6.62 -17.80
C GLY A 204 -20.49 -7.66 -17.33
N GLY A 205 -19.60 -7.28 -16.41
CA GLY A 205 -18.61 -8.15 -15.76
C GLY A 205 -19.11 -8.71 -14.43
N LYS A 206 -18.57 -9.84 -13.99
CA LYS A 206 -18.86 -10.41 -12.67
C LYS A 206 -17.58 -10.49 -11.84
N ILE A 207 -17.62 -10.01 -10.60
CA ILE A 207 -16.54 -10.24 -9.63
C ILE A 207 -16.86 -11.48 -8.82
N GLY A 208 -15.88 -12.36 -8.67
CA GLY A 208 -15.97 -13.57 -7.88
C GLY A 208 -14.94 -13.63 -6.75
N LYS A 209 -15.43 -13.91 -5.54
CA LYS A 209 -14.69 -14.50 -4.42
C LYS A 209 -15.40 -15.82 -4.12
N VAL A 210 -14.73 -16.87 -3.62
CA VAL A 210 -15.36 -18.19 -3.38
C VAL A 210 -16.62 -18.02 -2.50
N GLY A 211 -17.83 -17.95 -3.10
CA GLY A 211 -19.11 -17.71 -2.41
C GLY A 211 -19.74 -16.30 -2.49
N LEU A 212 -19.12 -15.32 -3.16
CA LEU A 212 -19.66 -13.98 -3.39
C LEU A 212 -19.56 -13.60 -4.88
N SER A 213 -20.68 -13.25 -5.51
CA SER A 213 -20.71 -12.75 -6.89
C SER A 213 -21.34 -11.36 -6.94
N PHE A 214 -20.56 -10.34 -7.32
CA PHE A 214 -21.07 -9.00 -7.57
C PHE A 214 -21.37 -8.85 -9.07
N ASN A 215 -22.60 -8.44 -9.39
CA ASN A 215 -22.96 -8.06 -10.76
C ASN A 215 -22.50 -6.62 -10.98
N ILE A 216 -21.57 -6.40 -11.91
CA ILE A 216 -21.02 -5.08 -12.18
C ILE A 216 -21.19 -4.82 -13.68
N ASP A 217 -21.85 -3.73 -14.03
CA ASP A 217 -21.94 -3.27 -15.40
C ASP A 217 -20.61 -2.63 -15.84
N VAL A 218 -19.57 -3.45 -16.04
CA VAL A 218 -18.36 -3.05 -16.76
C VAL A 218 -18.65 -3.20 -18.25
N SER A 219 -18.90 -2.08 -18.92
CA SER A 219 -19.20 -2.11 -20.35
C SER A 219 -17.96 -2.51 -21.16
N ARG A 220 -18.18 -3.11 -22.35
CA ARG A 220 -17.15 -3.52 -23.32
C ARG A 220 -16.08 -2.45 -23.61
N SER A 221 -16.41 -1.17 -23.40
CA SER A 221 -15.56 -0.02 -23.70
C SER A 221 -14.64 0.40 -22.54
N GLU A 222 -14.77 -0.17 -21.35
CA GLU A 222 -14.07 0.30 -20.14
C GLU A 222 -12.66 -0.30 -19.94
N GLY A 223 -12.32 -1.37 -20.64
CA GLY A 223 -10.95 -1.92 -20.74
C GLY A 223 -10.35 -2.47 -19.43
N VAL A 224 -9.18 -3.09 -19.55
CA VAL A 224 -8.40 -3.69 -18.44
C VAL A 224 -8.12 -2.66 -17.32
N GLY A 225 -8.00 -1.37 -17.67
CA GLY A 225 -7.77 -0.30 -16.71
C GLY A 225 -8.94 -0.04 -15.76
N ALA A 226 -10.19 -0.08 -16.24
CA ALA A 226 -11.35 0.06 -15.38
C ALA A 226 -11.54 -1.18 -14.48
N ALA A 227 -11.34 -2.38 -15.05
CA ALA A 227 -11.36 -3.61 -14.27
C ALA A 227 -10.33 -3.60 -13.14
N THR A 228 -9.10 -3.15 -13.45
CA THR A 228 -8.04 -2.99 -12.44
C THR A 228 -8.44 -1.98 -11.38
N ARG A 229 -8.97 -0.81 -11.76
CA ARG A 229 -9.46 0.19 -10.79
C ARG A 229 -10.53 -0.38 -9.86
N THR A 230 -11.48 -1.13 -10.41
CA THR A 230 -12.55 -1.79 -9.65
C THR A 230 -11.98 -2.79 -8.63
N LEU A 231 -10.98 -3.59 -9.02
CA LEU A 231 -10.28 -4.50 -8.11
C LEU A 231 -9.50 -3.76 -7.03
N VAL A 232 -8.84 -2.64 -7.37
CA VAL A 232 -8.15 -1.79 -6.38
C VAL A 232 -9.15 -1.25 -5.36
N GLU A 233 -10.28 -0.67 -5.81
CA GLU A 233 -11.28 -0.09 -4.93
C GLU A 233 -11.92 -1.15 -4.01
N LEU A 234 -12.35 -2.27 -4.56
CA LEU A 234 -12.89 -3.39 -3.77
C LEU A 234 -11.86 -3.91 -2.77
N GLY A 235 -10.65 -4.22 -3.25
CA GLY A 235 -9.59 -4.77 -2.42
C GLY A 235 -9.19 -3.82 -1.29
N LEU A 236 -9.22 -2.51 -1.50
CA LEU A 236 -8.97 -1.52 -0.45
C LEU A 236 -10.12 -1.42 0.56
N ILE A 237 -11.39 -1.44 0.11
CA ILE A 237 -12.55 -1.47 1.01
C ILE A 237 -12.44 -2.67 1.96
N GLU A 238 -12.15 -3.85 1.42
CA GLU A 238 -12.00 -5.06 2.21
C GLU A 238 -10.76 -5.00 3.13
N THR A 239 -9.59 -4.66 2.58
CA THR A 239 -8.31 -4.70 3.29
C THR A 239 -8.26 -3.66 4.42
N LEU A 240 -8.67 -2.42 4.15
CA LEU A 240 -8.72 -1.35 5.17
C LEU A 240 -9.88 -1.57 6.14
N GLY A 241 -11.00 -2.13 5.68
CA GLY A 241 -12.11 -2.55 6.53
C GLY A 241 -11.70 -3.61 7.55
N LYS A 242 -11.04 -4.68 7.09
CA LYS A 242 -10.44 -5.72 7.93
C LYS A 242 -9.42 -5.16 8.90
N PHE A 243 -8.51 -4.32 8.40
CA PHE A 243 -7.48 -3.70 9.22
C PHE A 243 -8.06 -2.79 10.30
N THR A 244 -9.08 -1.98 10.00
CA THR A 244 -9.71 -1.11 11.01
C THR A 244 -10.78 -1.81 11.84
N GLN A 245 -11.13 -3.06 11.49
CA GLN A 245 -12.19 -3.87 12.09
C GLN A 245 -13.55 -3.18 12.08
N VAL A 246 -13.85 -2.48 10.98
CA VAL A 246 -15.16 -1.90 10.72
C VAL A 246 -15.94 -2.82 9.78
N PRO A 247 -17.27 -2.93 9.91
CA PRO A 247 -18.09 -3.83 9.09
C PRO A 247 -18.24 -3.33 7.64
N TYR A 248 -17.15 -3.40 6.88
CA TYR A 248 -17.03 -2.84 5.53
C TYR A 248 -17.98 -3.49 4.50
N TRP A 249 -18.40 -4.73 4.73
CA TRP A 249 -19.35 -5.46 3.88
C TRP A 249 -20.69 -4.74 3.74
N LYS A 250 -21.05 -3.91 4.73
CA LYS A 250 -22.22 -3.02 4.64
C LYS A 250 -22.13 -2.03 3.50
N CYS A 251 -20.92 -1.63 3.12
CA CYS A 251 -20.68 -0.74 2.00
C CYS A 251 -20.62 -1.48 0.66
N LEU A 252 -20.65 -2.81 0.67
CA LEU A 252 -20.62 -3.67 -0.51
C LEU A 252 -21.99 -4.32 -0.79
N ASP A 253 -23.08 -3.77 -0.25
CA ASP A 253 -24.45 -4.32 -0.35
C ASP A 253 -24.53 -5.82 -0.03
N THR A 254 -23.68 -6.29 0.90
CA THR A 254 -23.64 -7.68 1.36
C THR A 254 -24.07 -7.73 2.82
N ASP A 255 -25.01 -8.61 3.13
CA ASP A 255 -25.56 -8.77 4.47
C ASP A 255 -24.86 -9.89 5.28
N LEU A 256 -25.19 -9.95 6.58
CA LEU A 256 -24.69 -10.98 7.51
C LEU A 256 -25.30 -12.37 7.27
N THR A 257 -26.27 -12.52 6.35
CA THR A 257 -26.80 -13.83 5.97
C THR A 257 -25.83 -14.59 5.08
N ASN A 258 -24.87 -13.89 4.45
CA ASN A 258 -23.80 -14.53 3.71
C ASN A 258 -22.86 -15.33 4.63
N PRO A 259 -22.61 -16.62 4.34
CA PRO A 259 -21.81 -17.50 5.21
C PRO A 259 -20.38 -16.99 5.44
N LEU A 260 -19.75 -16.37 4.43
CA LEU A 260 -18.38 -15.85 4.55
C LEU A 260 -18.31 -14.65 5.50
N ILE A 261 -19.28 -13.73 5.39
CA ILE A 261 -19.36 -12.56 6.26
C ILE A 261 -19.68 -12.98 7.69
N ARG A 262 -20.53 -14.00 7.86
CA ARG A 262 -20.89 -14.53 9.18
C ARG A 262 -19.71 -15.25 9.86
N GLU A 263 -18.90 -15.98 9.10
CA GLU A 263 -17.66 -16.60 9.59
C GLU A 263 -16.65 -15.53 10.02
N GLN A 264 -16.46 -14.50 9.21
CA GLN A 264 -15.56 -13.39 9.54
C GLN A 264 -16.02 -12.60 10.78
N ALA A 265 -17.32 -12.30 10.89
CA ALA A 265 -17.87 -11.66 12.07
C ALA A 265 -17.68 -12.52 13.33
N ARG A 266 -17.72 -13.85 13.20
CA ARG A 266 -17.45 -14.79 14.29
C ARG A 266 -15.99 -14.75 14.70
N GLU A 267 -15.07 -14.78 13.75
CA GLU A 267 -13.63 -14.66 14.03
C GLU A 267 -13.32 -13.35 14.77
N TRP A 268 -13.95 -12.23 14.38
CA TRP A 268 -13.78 -10.95 15.09
C TRP A 268 -14.31 -10.99 16.52
N PHE A 269 -15.49 -11.59 16.70
CA PHE A 269 -16.06 -11.79 18.03
C PHE A 269 -15.11 -12.64 18.88
N ASP A 270 -14.64 -13.78 18.37
CA ASP A 270 -13.81 -14.73 19.12
C ASP A 270 -12.43 -14.16 19.49
N ASN A 271 -11.84 -13.32 18.64
CA ASN A 271 -10.55 -12.68 18.88
C ASN A 271 -10.62 -11.36 19.67
N ALA A 272 -11.80 -10.74 19.79
CA ALA A 272 -11.96 -9.50 20.55
C ALA A 272 -11.76 -9.75 22.05
N LYS A 273 -11.09 -8.82 22.75
CA LYS A 273 -10.99 -8.87 24.22
C LYS A 273 -12.36 -8.65 24.85
N GLU A 274 -12.60 -9.23 26.03
CA GLU A 274 -13.88 -9.13 26.73
C GLU A 274 -14.32 -7.67 26.94
N ASN A 275 -13.41 -6.80 27.41
CA ASN A 275 -13.68 -5.37 27.56
C ASN A 275 -14.11 -4.70 26.25
N ASP A 276 -13.50 -5.08 25.12
CA ASP A 276 -13.80 -4.51 23.81
C ASP A 276 -15.19 -4.96 23.32
N ARG A 277 -15.57 -6.23 23.60
CA ARG A 277 -16.92 -6.76 23.32
C ARG A 277 -17.98 -6.02 24.14
N ILE A 278 -17.73 -5.84 25.44
CA ILE A 278 -18.66 -5.13 26.33
C ILE A 278 -18.81 -3.68 25.87
N LEU A 279 -17.70 -3.00 25.58
CA LEU A 279 -17.72 -1.61 25.14
C LEU A 279 -18.46 -1.43 23.81
N PHE A 280 -18.33 -2.38 22.88
CA PHE A 280 -19.10 -2.41 21.64
C PHE A 280 -20.61 -2.46 21.91
N VAL A 281 -21.05 -3.39 22.77
CA VAL A 281 -22.47 -3.55 23.11
C VAL A 281 -23.01 -2.31 23.83
N GLN A 282 -22.27 -1.78 24.80
CA GLN A 282 -22.61 -0.53 25.50
C GLN A 282 -22.84 0.63 24.53
N ARG A 283 -21.92 0.84 23.59
CA ARG A 283 -22.04 1.91 22.57
C ARG A 283 -23.25 1.72 21.68
N LYS A 284 -23.54 0.48 21.25
CA LYS A 284 -24.67 0.18 20.37
C LYS A 284 -26.01 0.36 21.08
N LEU A 285 -26.14 -0.14 22.29
CA LEU A 285 -27.34 0.03 23.11
C LEU A 285 -27.54 1.50 23.50
N ALA A 286 -26.47 2.23 23.82
CA ALA A 286 -26.55 3.67 24.10
C ALA A 286 -26.98 4.47 22.88
N GLY A 287 -26.44 4.17 21.70
CA GLY A 287 -26.85 4.78 20.43
C GLY A 287 -28.32 4.53 20.08
N MET A 288 -28.92 3.45 20.59
CA MET A 288 -30.36 3.16 20.50
C MET A 288 -31.20 3.83 21.59
N GLY A 289 -30.59 4.56 22.52
CA GLY A 289 -31.27 5.05 23.72
C GLY A 289 -31.73 3.94 24.67
N ARG A 290 -31.20 2.72 24.52
CA ARG A 290 -31.55 1.53 25.32
C ARG A 290 -30.59 1.28 26.50
N TYR A 291 -29.53 2.06 26.60
CA TYR A 291 -28.57 2.01 27.68
C TYR A 291 -28.08 3.41 28.03
N ASP A 292 -28.22 3.79 29.29
CA ASP A 292 -27.86 5.10 29.84
C ASP A 292 -26.65 5.05 30.79
N GLY A 293 -26.09 3.85 31.00
CA GLY A 293 -24.97 3.63 31.89
C GLY A 293 -23.60 4.02 31.30
N PRO A 294 -22.52 3.86 32.08
CA PRO A 294 -21.18 4.23 31.65
C PRO A 294 -20.67 3.35 30.48
N LEU A 295 -19.98 3.99 29.53
CA LEU A 295 -19.29 3.34 28.39
C LEU A 295 -17.86 2.96 28.78
N ASN A 296 -17.70 2.11 29.78
CA ASN A 296 -16.42 1.76 30.40
C ASN A 296 -15.89 0.37 30.03
N GLY A 297 -16.61 -0.40 29.22
CA GLY A 297 -16.22 -1.76 28.85
C GLY A 297 -16.36 -2.77 30.00
N ALA A 298 -17.08 -2.43 31.07
CA ALA A 298 -17.34 -3.32 32.20
C ALA A 298 -18.82 -3.71 32.28
N MET A 299 -19.07 -4.97 32.60
CA MET A 299 -20.41 -5.50 32.76
C MET A 299 -21.04 -4.96 34.05
N ASN A 300 -22.28 -4.47 33.99
CA ASN A 300 -23.03 -4.01 35.16
C ASN A 300 -24.50 -4.47 35.08
N ALA A 301 -25.25 -4.31 36.18
CA ALA A 301 -26.64 -4.75 36.25
C ALA A 301 -27.53 -4.07 35.21
N THR A 302 -27.37 -2.75 35.01
CA THR A 302 -28.14 -1.97 34.03
C THR A 302 -27.92 -2.48 32.60
N LEU A 303 -26.66 -2.71 32.21
CA LEU A 303 -26.31 -3.22 30.89
C LEU A 303 -26.85 -4.65 30.68
N LYS A 304 -26.83 -5.49 31.72
CA LYS A 304 -27.39 -6.85 31.64
C LYS A 304 -28.89 -6.80 31.31
N THR A 305 -29.62 -5.91 31.98
CA THR A 305 -31.04 -5.66 31.72
C THR A 305 -31.25 -5.16 30.28
N SER A 306 -30.52 -4.12 29.86
CA SER A 306 -30.61 -3.58 28.50
C SER A 306 -30.33 -4.62 27.42
N ILE A 307 -29.35 -5.52 27.66
CA ILE A 307 -29.05 -6.63 26.74
C ILE A 307 -30.24 -7.59 26.67
N SER A 308 -30.78 -8.01 27.82
CA SER A 308 -31.90 -8.96 27.86
C SER A 308 -33.16 -8.42 27.17
N GLU A 309 -33.46 -7.12 27.34
CA GLU A 309 -34.57 -6.45 26.68
C GLU A 309 -34.37 -6.37 25.16
N TYR A 310 -33.14 -6.06 24.72
CA TYR A 310 -32.81 -6.04 23.30
C TYR A 310 -32.90 -7.44 22.68
N GLN A 311 -32.37 -8.46 23.36
CA GLN A 311 -32.46 -9.86 22.93
C GLN A 311 -33.92 -10.28 22.76
N ALA A 312 -34.77 -10.01 23.76
CA ALA A 312 -36.20 -10.29 23.67
C ALA A 312 -36.88 -9.57 22.50
N ALA A 313 -36.58 -8.28 22.31
CA ALA A 313 -37.15 -7.48 21.22
C ALA A 313 -36.67 -7.94 19.83
N SER A 314 -35.51 -8.56 19.75
CA SER A 314 -34.88 -9.02 18.50
C SER A 314 -35.09 -10.52 18.24
N GLY A 315 -35.91 -11.20 19.04
CA GLY A 315 -36.18 -12.64 18.90
C GLY A 315 -35.00 -13.55 19.24
N LEU A 316 -34.04 -13.06 20.03
CA LEU A 316 -32.90 -13.82 20.54
C LEU A 316 -33.22 -14.42 21.92
N ILE A 317 -32.39 -15.36 22.38
CA ILE A 317 -32.48 -15.89 23.75
C ILE A 317 -32.13 -14.77 24.73
N ALA A 318 -33.10 -14.33 25.53
CA ALA A 318 -32.97 -13.23 26.49
C ALA A 318 -32.28 -13.67 27.79
N ASP A 319 -30.99 -13.97 27.72
CA ASP A 319 -30.16 -14.39 28.87
C ASP A 319 -29.35 -13.23 29.49
N GLY A 320 -29.35 -12.05 28.86
CA GLY A 320 -28.58 -10.89 29.28
C GLY A 320 -27.07 -11.06 29.08
N THR A 321 -26.64 -12.06 28.32
CA THR A 321 -25.22 -12.37 28.07
C THR A 321 -24.75 -11.83 26.73
N ILE A 322 -23.45 -11.56 26.63
CA ILE A 322 -22.83 -11.14 25.37
C ILE A 322 -22.40 -12.38 24.60
N ASN A 323 -23.29 -12.89 23.75
CA ASN A 323 -23.03 -14.01 22.84
C ASN A 323 -22.89 -13.53 21.38
N PHE A 324 -22.51 -14.44 20.49
CA PHE A 324 -22.33 -14.11 19.07
C PHE A 324 -23.63 -13.65 18.40
N ASP A 325 -24.78 -14.21 18.77
CA ASP A 325 -26.05 -13.87 18.14
C ASP A 325 -26.49 -12.43 18.48
N LEU A 326 -26.28 -12.00 19.72
CA LEU A 326 -26.39 -10.59 20.12
C LEU A 326 -25.44 -9.71 19.32
N TYR A 327 -24.16 -10.11 19.25
CA TYR A 327 -23.13 -9.37 18.52
C TYR A 327 -23.49 -9.18 17.04
N ALA A 328 -23.89 -10.25 16.36
CA ALA A 328 -24.29 -10.24 14.96
C ALA A 328 -25.54 -9.38 14.72
N SER A 329 -26.56 -9.47 15.59
CA SER A 329 -27.77 -8.65 15.50
C SER A 329 -27.47 -7.15 15.64
N LEU A 330 -26.61 -6.78 16.61
CA LEU A 330 -26.16 -5.40 16.81
C LEU A 330 -25.25 -4.90 15.68
N LEU A 331 -24.56 -5.83 15.00
CA LEU A 331 -23.70 -5.52 13.88
C LEU A 331 -24.52 -5.21 12.63
N ASP A 332 -25.67 -5.85 12.41
CA ASP A 332 -26.52 -5.70 11.23
C ASP A 332 -27.33 -4.39 11.23
N ASN A 333 -27.89 -3.98 12.36
CA ASN A 333 -28.92 -2.95 12.41
C ASN A 333 -28.40 -1.52 12.09
N LEU A 334 -28.86 -0.97 10.96
CA LEU A 334 -28.50 0.35 10.39
C LEU A 334 -29.28 1.53 11.00
N GLN A 335 -30.37 1.31 11.74
CA GLN A 335 -31.13 2.41 12.38
C GLN A 335 -30.32 3.21 13.42
N ASN A 336 -29.10 2.77 13.73
CA ASN A 336 -28.20 3.34 14.72
C ASN A 336 -27.20 4.37 14.17
N GLN A 337 -27.22 4.70 12.86
CA GLN A 337 -26.18 5.55 12.27
C GLN A 337 -26.51 7.03 12.07
N ILE A 338 -27.77 7.47 12.27
CA ILE A 338 -28.11 8.91 12.21
C ILE A 338 -28.33 9.50 13.63
N ALA A 339 -28.64 8.66 14.63
CA ALA A 339 -28.87 9.08 16.01
C ALA A 339 -27.63 8.98 16.92
N ALA A 340 -26.58 8.25 16.51
CA ALA A 340 -25.33 8.13 17.24
C ALA A 340 -24.23 9.05 16.66
N LEU A 341 -24.54 10.35 16.57
CA LEU A 341 -23.46 11.33 16.64
C LEU A 341 -22.81 11.19 18.03
N PRO A 342 -21.48 11.20 18.16
CA PRO A 342 -20.91 11.59 19.43
C PRO A 342 -21.39 13.02 19.68
N ALA A 343 -22.12 13.22 20.78
CA ALA A 343 -22.01 14.49 21.49
C ALA A 343 -20.50 14.79 21.59
N ALA A 344 -20.11 15.96 21.09
CA ALA A 344 -18.72 16.40 21.01
C ALA A 344 -17.96 16.02 22.30
N GLY A 345 -17.04 15.04 22.23
CA GLY A 345 -16.22 14.64 23.38
C GLY A 345 -15.94 13.16 23.61
N GLY A 346 -16.45 12.22 22.81
CA GLY A 346 -16.08 10.80 22.94
C GLY A 346 -14.58 10.55 22.68
N PRO A 347 -13.90 9.64 23.41
CA PRO A 347 -12.46 9.41 23.24
C PRO A 347 -12.14 8.91 21.83
N LYS A 348 -11.45 9.76 21.09
CA LYS A 348 -10.78 9.47 19.82
C LYS A 348 -9.81 8.30 20.04
N SER A 349 -10.10 7.14 19.48
CA SER A 349 -9.30 5.93 19.73
C SER A 349 -8.83 5.33 18.41
N ASN A 350 -7.53 5.42 18.18
CA ASN A 350 -6.84 4.73 17.08
C ASN A 350 -6.61 3.25 17.40
N TYR A 351 -7.30 2.73 18.42
CA TYR A 351 -7.19 1.33 18.83
C TYR A 351 -7.79 0.44 17.76
N VAL A 352 -6.94 -0.42 17.23
CA VAL A 352 -7.26 -1.56 16.40
C VAL A 352 -6.86 -2.80 17.21
N PRO A 353 -7.83 -3.59 17.68
CA PRO A 353 -7.57 -4.83 18.43
C PRO A 353 -6.57 -5.75 17.71
N GLY A 354 -5.52 -6.16 18.42
CA GLY A 354 -4.50 -7.09 17.90
C GLY A 354 -3.30 -6.44 17.17
N VAL A 355 -3.34 -5.14 16.88
CA VAL A 355 -2.22 -4.40 16.25
C VAL A 355 -1.83 -3.15 17.02
N SER A 356 -2.77 -2.52 17.74
CA SER A 356 -2.43 -1.40 18.62
C SER A 356 -1.76 -1.91 19.90
N PRO A 357 -0.55 -1.42 20.25
CA PRO A 357 0.02 -1.68 21.56
C PRO A 357 -0.94 -1.18 22.64
N ALA A 358 -1.01 -1.90 23.77
CA ALA A 358 -1.78 -1.46 24.93
C ALA A 358 -1.36 -0.03 25.27
N SER A 359 -2.35 0.88 25.35
CA SER A 359 -2.21 2.30 25.59
C SER A 359 -1.00 2.62 26.48
N ARG A 360 0.02 3.28 25.90
CA ARG A 360 0.99 4.00 26.71
C ARG A 360 0.19 4.98 27.58
N PRO A 361 0.33 4.98 28.92
CA PRO A 361 -0.40 5.91 29.77
C PRO A 361 -0.13 7.34 29.28
N PRO A 362 -1.11 8.26 29.42
CA PRO A 362 -0.91 9.65 29.04
C PRO A 362 0.31 10.17 29.77
N ALA A 363 1.08 11.02 29.08
CA ALA A 363 2.21 11.73 29.64
C ALA A 363 1.77 12.45 30.92
N VAL A 364 1.99 11.79 32.07
CA VAL A 364 2.10 12.49 33.32
C VAL A 364 3.34 13.33 33.19
N THR A 365 3.13 14.64 33.27
CA THR A 365 4.13 15.68 33.44
C THR A 365 5.12 15.22 34.50
N GLN A 366 6.23 14.60 34.08
CA GLN A 366 7.33 14.32 34.99
C GLN A 366 8.02 15.65 35.20
N VAL A 367 7.61 16.26 36.31
CA VAL A 367 8.33 17.31 37.01
C VAL A 367 9.81 16.97 36.95
N VAL A 368 10.59 17.95 36.52
CA VAL A 368 12.04 17.98 36.56
C VAL A 368 12.47 17.64 37.99
N ALA A 369 12.71 16.35 38.25
CA ALA A 369 13.46 15.91 39.40
C ALA A 369 14.92 16.02 39.00
N THR A 370 15.55 17.05 39.55
CA THR A 370 17.00 17.25 39.60
C THR A 370 17.69 15.90 39.80
N PRO A 371 18.62 15.49 38.93
CA PRO A 371 19.40 14.29 39.16
C PRO A 371 20.22 14.49 40.43
N ALA A 372 19.94 13.68 41.45
CA ALA A 372 20.86 13.50 42.56
C ALA A 372 22.20 13.05 41.99
N ALA A 373 23.26 13.75 42.40
CA ALA A 373 24.64 13.50 42.01
C ALA A 373 25.06 12.07 42.41
N GLY A 374 24.90 11.13 41.48
CA GLY A 374 25.71 9.91 41.42
C GLY A 374 27.04 10.23 40.71
N PRO A 375 28.14 9.54 41.05
CA PRO A 375 29.47 9.93 40.61
C PRO A 375 29.57 10.03 39.09
N MET A 376 29.82 11.27 38.68
CA MET A 376 30.13 11.74 37.34
C MET A 376 31.45 11.12 36.90
N ASN A 377 31.39 9.92 36.29
CA ASN A 377 32.41 9.33 35.41
C ASN A 377 31.90 7.98 34.84
N ALA A 378 31.01 8.04 33.85
CA ALA A 378 30.80 6.93 32.92
C ALA A 378 30.75 7.52 31.49
N PRO A 379 31.69 7.16 30.59
CA PRO A 379 31.74 7.74 29.25
C PRO A 379 30.52 7.30 28.42
N ASN A 380 30.02 8.20 27.55
CA ASN A 380 29.07 7.87 26.48
C ASN A 380 29.49 6.55 25.81
N PRO A 381 28.56 5.61 25.50
CA PRO A 381 28.94 4.38 24.82
C PRO A 381 29.53 4.74 23.45
N ILE A 382 30.85 4.61 23.33
CA ILE A 382 31.60 4.86 22.10
C ILE A 382 31.02 3.97 21.00
N PHE A 383 30.64 4.53 19.86
CA PHE A 383 30.20 3.75 18.69
C PHE A 383 31.30 2.77 18.29
N LYS A 384 30.96 1.49 18.17
CA LYS A 384 31.85 0.40 17.81
C LYS A 384 31.21 -0.39 16.68
N MET A 385 31.99 -0.58 15.62
CA MET A 385 31.66 -1.39 14.48
C MET A 385 32.75 -2.45 14.31
N LYS A 386 32.34 -3.68 14.03
CA LYS A 386 33.24 -4.81 13.81
C LYS A 386 32.85 -5.55 12.54
N LEU A 387 33.82 -5.73 11.65
CA LEU A 387 33.73 -6.55 10.46
C LEU A 387 34.51 -7.83 10.71
N ASP A 388 33.82 -8.97 10.73
CA ASP A 388 34.41 -10.30 10.88
C ASP A 388 34.19 -11.14 9.63
N THR A 389 34.98 -12.20 9.49
CA THR A 389 34.78 -13.25 8.48
C THR A 389 34.55 -14.60 9.14
N ASP A 390 34.07 -15.58 8.38
CA ASP A 390 33.99 -16.98 8.82
C ASP A 390 35.36 -17.60 9.15
N ARG A 391 36.46 -17.01 8.68
CA ARG A 391 37.85 -17.44 8.92
C ARG A 391 38.67 -16.48 9.78
N GLY A 392 38.01 -15.60 10.55
CA GLY A 392 38.65 -14.66 11.48
C GLY A 392 39.04 -13.30 10.87
N SER A 393 39.98 -12.58 11.49
CA SER A 393 40.33 -11.20 11.12
C SER A 393 41.37 -11.05 10.00
N LYS A 394 42.10 -12.12 9.68
CA LYS A 394 43.05 -12.22 8.55
C LYS A 394 42.80 -13.52 7.78
N PRO A 395 41.67 -13.63 7.08
CA PRO A 395 41.26 -14.88 6.48
C PRO A 395 42.13 -15.23 5.26
N ALA A 396 42.46 -16.51 5.16
CA ALA A 396 43.08 -17.09 3.97
C ALA A 396 42.03 -17.89 3.19
N TYR A 397 41.88 -17.60 1.90
CA TYR A 397 40.98 -18.29 0.96
C TYR A 397 41.77 -18.93 -0.19
N ARG A 398 41.13 -19.83 -0.94
CA ARG A 398 41.67 -20.36 -2.19
C ARG A 398 40.96 -19.76 -3.39
N VAL A 399 41.58 -19.80 -4.56
CA VAL A 399 40.90 -19.43 -5.81
C VAL A 399 39.65 -20.30 -5.97
N GLY A 400 38.52 -19.67 -6.25
CA GLY A 400 37.20 -20.32 -6.34
C GLY A 400 36.37 -20.29 -5.05
N ASP A 401 36.96 -19.96 -3.89
CA ASP A 401 36.20 -19.75 -2.66
C ASP A 401 35.30 -18.49 -2.77
N PHE A 402 34.28 -18.43 -1.91
CA PHE A 402 33.38 -17.28 -1.79
C PHE A 402 33.63 -16.50 -0.50
N LEU A 403 33.61 -15.18 -0.59
CA LEU A 403 33.75 -14.29 0.55
C LEU A 403 32.49 -14.27 1.41
N ASN A 404 32.64 -14.53 2.72
CA ASN A 404 31.58 -14.36 3.73
C ASN A 404 32.04 -13.43 4.85
N LEU A 405 31.37 -12.29 5.01
CA LEU A 405 31.61 -11.32 6.08
C LEU A 405 30.37 -11.14 6.94
N THR A 406 30.57 -10.76 8.19
CA THR A 406 29.52 -10.31 9.10
C THR A 406 29.92 -8.95 9.69
N LEU A 407 29.10 -7.94 9.44
CA LEU A 407 29.26 -6.58 9.96
C LEU A 407 28.35 -6.38 11.17
N SER A 408 28.90 -6.15 12.35
CA SER A 408 28.17 -5.92 13.60
C SER A 408 28.43 -4.53 14.17
N MET A 409 27.43 -3.97 14.87
CA MET A 409 27.50 -2.66 15.52
C MET A 409 26.92 -2.73 16.94
N ASN A 410 27.46 -1.93 17.86
CA ASN A 410 26.96 -1.87 19.24
C ASN A 410 25.68 -1.02 19.39
N THR A 411 25.43 -0.09 18.47
CA THR A 411 24.19 0.69 18.35
C THR A 411 23.72 0.65 16.90
N GLN A 412 22.46 1.00 16.65
CA GLN A 412 21.97 1.15 15.28
C GLN A 412 22.73 2.29 14.59
N GLY A 413 23.07 2.10 13.32
CA GLY A 413 23.86 3.05 12.57
C GLY A 413 23.77 2.84 11.06
N THR A 414 24.58 3.59 10.32
CA THR A 414 24.74 3.44 8.86
C THR A 414 26.11 2.89 8.53
N ALA A 415 26.22 2.10 7.46
CA ALA A 415 27.51 1.58 7.00
C ALA A 415 27.63 1.56 5.47
N TYR A 416 28.85 1.80 4.99
CA TYR A 416 29.24 1.63 3.59
C TYR A 416 30.47 0.74 3.54
N CYS A 417 30.39 -0.37 2.81
CA CYS A 417 31.49 -1.30 2.63
C CYS A 417 31.95 -1.36 1.18
N TYR A 418 33.28 -1.39 1.05
CA TYR A 418 34.00 -1.35 -0.21
C TYR A 418 34.96 -2.52 -0.25
N TYR A 419 35.01 -3.17 -1.41
CA TYR A 419 35.90 -4.30 -1.68
C TYR A 419 36.92 -3.87 -2.73
N GLN A 420 38.18 -4.26 -2.51
CA GLN A 420 39.29 -4.05 -3.41
C GLN A 420 39.88 -5.41 -3.80
N ASP A 421 39.90 -5.67 -5.11
CA ASP A 421 40.47 -6.89 -5.68
C ASP A 421 42.01 -6.81 -5.80
N VAL A 422 42.63 -7.89 -6.28
CA VAL A 422 44.08 -7.97 -6.50
C VAL A 422 44.60 -7.00 -7.58
N SER A 423 43.73 -6.48 -8.46
CA SER A 423 44.05 -5.45 -9.46
C SER A 423 43.93 -4.02 -8.90
N ALA A 424 43.65 -3.87 -7.60
CA ALA A 424 43.31 -2.61 -6.96
C ALA A 424 42.01 -1.96 -7.45
N THR A 425 41.15 -2.72 -8.13
CA THR A 425 39.80 -2.28 -8.51
C THR A 425 38.93 -2.23 -7.27
N THR A 426 38.39 -1.05 -6.95
CA THR A 426 37.52 -0.87 -5.77
C THR A 426 36.07 -0.78 -6.20
N ALA A 427 35.18 -1.52 -5.54
CA ALA A 427 33.74 -1.49 -5.78
C ALA A 427 32.96 -1.39 -4.47
N ARG A 428 31.81 -0.69 -4.49
CA ARG A 428 30.88 -0.66 -3.34
C ARG A 428 30.10 -1.98 -3.29
N ILE A 429 30.25 -2.71 -2.18
CA ILE A 429 29.59 -4.00 -1.95
C ILE A 429 28.43 -3.90 -0.96
N PHE A 430 28.37 -2.82 -0.17
CA PHE A 430 27.26 -2.51 0.73
C PHE A 430 27.14 -0.99 0.97
N PRO A 431 25.93 -0.40 0.96
CA PRO A 431 24.74 -0.91 0.30
C PRO A 431 25.02 -1.19 -1.20
N ASN A 432 24.18 -2.01 -1.83
CA ASN A 432 24.30 -2.36 -3.25
C ASN A 432 22.92 -2.47 -3.93
N GLN A 433 22.89 -2.76 -5.24
CA GLN A 433 21.63 -2.88 -6.00
C GLN A 433 20.65 -3.95 -5.49
N PHE A 434 21.14 -4.96 -4.76
CA PHE A 434 20.31 -6.02 -4.16
C PHE A 434 19.87 -5.67 -2.73
N ARG A 435 20.58 -4.76 -2.07
CA ARG A 435 20.25 -4.20 -0.75
C ARG A 435 20.71 -2.74 -0.69
N SER A 436 19.83 -1.83 -1.09
CA SER A 436 20.11 -0.39 -1.16
C SER A 436 20.13 0.32 0.20
N ASP A 437 19.65 -0.36 1.25
CA ASP A 437 19.60 0.15 2.61
C ASP A 437 20.98 0.08 3.29
N SER A 438 21.55 1.25 3.63
CA SER A 438 22.81 1.42 4.36
C SER A 438 22.68 1.18 5.86
N SER A 439 21.45 1.02 6.39
CA SER A 439 21.22 0.85 7.82
C SER A 439 21.65 -0.53 8.32
N VAL A 440 22.32 -0.51 9.48
CA VAL A 440 22.79 -1.69 10.20
C VAL A 440 22.22 -1.64 11.62
N PRO A 441 21.42 -2.64 12.04
CA PRO A 441 20.85 -2.69 13.38
C PRO A 441 21.91 -2.99 14.45
N ALA A 442 21.62 -2.61 15.69
CA ALA A 442 22.45 -2.99 16.84
C ALA A 442 22.44 -4.52 17.05
N GLY A 443 23.59 -5.10 17.39
CA GLY A 443 23.69 -6.51 17.77
C GLY A 443 24.21 -7.42 16.65
N ALA A 444 23.47 -8.49 16.33
CA ALA A 444 23.96 -9.71 15.64
C ALA A 444 24.49 -9.52 14.20
N GLY A 445 24.43 -8.31 13.66
CA GLY A 445 25.13 -7.92 12.45
C GLY A 445 24.51 -8.39 11.13
N VAL A 446 25.00 -7.80 10.04
CA VAL A 446 24.57 -8.01 8.66
C VAL A 446 25.59 -8.89 7.95
N ARG A 447 25.15 -9.92 7.22
CA ARG A 447 26.02 -10.69 6.33
C ARG A 447 26.31 -9.90 5.05
N ILE A 448 27.58 -9.87 4.63
CA ILE A 448 28.04 -9.20 3.41
C ILE A 448 28.99 -10.17 2.69
N PRO A 449 28.80 -10.47 1.39
CA PRO A 449 27.72 -10.01 0.52
C PRO A 449 26.31 -10.54 0.88
N SER A 450 25.27 -9.76 0.58
CA SER A 450 23.86 -10.13 0.78
C SER A 450 23.02 -9.90 -0.48
N GLY A 451 21.83 -10.51 -0.55
CA GLY A 451 20.86 -10.26 -1.63
C GLY A 451 21.06 -11.11 -2.89
N GLY A 452 21.67 -12.31 -2.76
CA GLY A 452 21.90 -13.23 -3.88
C GLY A 452 23.20 -13.00 -4.65
N PHE A 453 23.87 -11.87 -4.43
CA PHE A 453 25.23 -11.62 -4.89
C PHE A 453 26.26 -12.36 -4.03
N LYS A 454 27.29 -12.92 -4.66
CA LYS A 454 28.45 -13.54 -4.02
C LYS A 454 29.71 -13.05 -4.70
N ILE A 455 30.76 -12.83 -3.91
CA ILE A 455 32.11 -12.53 -4.42
C ILE A 455 32.87 -13.84 -4.44
N ARG A 456 33.33 -14.25 -5.62
CA ARG A 456 34.17 -15.43 -5.81
C ARG A 456 35.59 -14.97 -6.12
N PHE A 457 36.57 -15.47 -5.38
CA PHE A 457 37.97 -15.15 -5.62
C PHE A 457 38.44 -15.79 -6.93
N ASP A 458 39.02 -15.00 -7.82
CA ASP A 458 39.40 -15.42 -9.18
C ASP A 458 40.92 -15.57 -9.35
N ARG A 459 41.72 -14.81 -8.59
CA ARG A 459 43.19 -14.76 -8.69
C ARG A 459 43.85 -14.84 -7.32
N PRO A 460 45.03 -15.48 -7.22
CA PRO A 460 45.81 -15.45 -5.98
C PRO A 460 46.41 -14.06 -5.76
N GLY A 461 46.38 -13.59 -4.52
CA GLY A 461 46.89 -12.28 -4.15
C GLY A 461 46.21 -11.67 -2.92
N PRO A 462 46.64 -10.47 -2.51
CA PRO A 462 46.02 -9.73 -1.43
C PRO A 462 44.75 -9.03 -1.91
N GLU A 463 43.68 -9.15 -1.13
CA GLU A 463 42.43 -8.42 -1.32
C GLU A 463 41.99 -7.78 -0.02
N ARG A 464 41.07 -6.80 -0.09
CA ARG A 464 40.68 -6.05 1.10
C ARG A 464 39.21 -5.70 1.09
N VAL A 465 38.61 -5.71 2.28
CA VAL A 465 37.29 -5.11 2.50
C VAL A 465 37.40 -4.10 3.63
N ALA A 466 36.84 -2.91 3.41
CA ALA A 466 36.68 -1.92 4.45
C ALA A 466 35.22 -1.50 4.55
N CYS A 467 34.70 -1.46 5.77
CA CYS A 467 33.43 -0.84 6.10
C CYS A 467 33.68 0.45 6.88
N ILE A 468 32.93 1.49 6.55
CA ILE A 468 32.87 2.76 7.25
C ILE A 468 31.47 2.87 7.84
N GLY A 469 31.36 3.12 9.14
CA GLY A 469 30.07 3.21 9.83
C GLY A 469 30.01 4.30 10.89
N SER A 470 28.79 4.73 11.22
CA SER A 470 28.53 5.74 12.24
C SER A 470 27.16 5.54 12.90
N ASP A 471 26.96 6.14 14.08
CA ASP A 471 25.69 6.19 14.82
C ASP A 471 24.63 7.11 14.18
N ARG A 472 24.99 7.78 13.09
CA ARG A 472 24.19 8.72 12.30
C ARG A 472 24.40 8.48 10.80
N GLU A 473 23.62 9.17 9.97
CA GLU A 473 23.78 9.09 8.51
C GLU A 473 25.18 9.56 8.07
N LEU A 474 25.83 8.77 7.22
CA LEU A 474 27.14 9.11 6.65
C LEU A 474 26.97 9.95 5.39
N VAL A 475 27.61 11.12 5.35
CA VAL A 475 27.68 11.96 4.15
C VAL A 475 28.60 11.31 3.13
N ILE A 476 28.03 10.86 2.00
CA ILE A 476 28.80 10.23 0.91
C ILE A 476 29.69 11.29 0.21
N PRO A 477 31.00 11.03 0.07
CA PRO A 477 31.90 11.89 -0.70
C PRO A 477 31.39 12.17 -2.12
N GLY A 478 31.57 13.41 -2.59
CA GLY A 478 31.04 13.86 -3.89
C GLY A 478 31.50 13.00 -5.08
N SER A 479 32.74 12.51 -5.05
CA SER A 479 33.35 11.57 -6.01
C SER A 479 32.64 10.21 -6.10
N LEU A 480 31.89 9.82 -5.06
CA LEU A 480 31.22 8.52 -4.95
C LEU A 480 29.68 8.65 -5.06
N ARG A 481 29.15 9.87 -5.14
CA ARG A 481 27.70 10.09 -5.34
C ARG A 481 27.29 9.68 -6.75
N GLY A 482 26.23 8.88 -6.86
CA GLY A 482 25.73 8.39 -8.14
C GLY A 482 26.58 7.30 -8.80
N ALA A 483 27.64 6.84 -8.14
CA ALA A 483 28.40 5.69 -8.62
C ALA A 483 27.53 4.43 -8.60
N ARG A 484 27.59 3.65 -9.69
CA ARG A 484 26.86 2.39 -9.81
C ARG A 484 27.42 1.36 -8.82
N ASP A 485 26.54 0.68 -8.11
CA ASP A 485 26.91 -0.40 -7.21
C ASP A 485 27.58 -1.54 -7.95
N LEU A 486 28.47 -2.27 -7.26
CA LEU A 486 29.21 -3.43 -7.81
C LEU A 486 29.99 -3.14 -9.11
N SER A 487 30.22 -1.87 -9.43
CA SER A 487 31.00 -1.41 -10.58
C SER A 487 32.31 -0.77 -10.09
N PRO A 488 33.38 -0.79 -10.90
CA PRO A 488 34.62 -0.09 -10.57
C PRO A 488 34.37 1.39 -10.25
N LEU A 489 34.85 1.82 -9.09
CA LEU A 489 34.77 3.20 -8.63
C LEU A 489 35.98 4.00 -9.14
N PRO A 490 35.83 5.32 -9.38
CA PRO A 490 36.91 6.19 -9.82
C PRO A 490 37.84 6.59 -8.65
N VAL A 491 38.41 5.59 -7.98
CA VAL A 491 39.33 5.73 -6.82
C VAL A 491 40.51 4.78 -6.98
N LYS A 492 41.67 5.15 -6.42
CA LYS A 492 42.91 4.38 -6.52
C LYS A 492 42.94 3.17 -5.58
N SER A 493 42.27 3.28 -4.42
CA SER A 493 42.24 2.23 -3.41
C SER A 493 41.09 2.42 -2.43
N VAL A 494 40.84 1.39 -1.61
CA VAL A 494 39.90 1.49 -0.49
C VAL A 494 40.37 2.48 0.60
N ASP A 495 41.68 2.69 0.75
CA ASP A 495 42.24 3.67 1.68
C ASP A 495 41.89 5.10 1.26
N GLU A 496 41.85 5.38 -0.05
CA GLU A 496 41.38 6.67 -0.58
C GLU A 496 39.90 6.90 -0.22
N VAL A 497 39.06 5.88 -0.37
CA VAL A 497 37.64 5.94 0.02
C VAL A 497 37.51 6.25 1.51
N ILE A 498 38.25 5.53 2.37
CA ILE A 498 38.25 5.78 3.82
C ILE A 498 38.65 7.23 4.13
N GLY A 499 39.71 7.73 3.48
CA GLY A 499 40.17 9.10 3.64
C GLY A 499 39.09 10.13 3.30
N GLN A 500 38.41 9.96 2.16
CA GLN A 500 37.32 10.82 1.72
C GLN A 500 36.12 10.79 2.69
N TYR A 501 35.78 9.62 3.23
CA TYR A 501 34.71 9.50 4.23
C TYR A 501 35.07 10.18 5.55
N LYS A 502 36.30 10.02 6.05
CA LYS A 502 36.76 10.65 7.30
C LYS A 502 36.79 12.18 7.22
N GLN A 503 37.06 12.76 6.05
CA GLN A 503 37.01 14.21 5.85
C GLN A 503 35.61 14.78 6.05
N ASN A 504 34.59 14.11 5.52
CA ASN A 504 33.19 14.56 5.63
C ASN A 504 32.50 14.06 6.92
N ASN A 505 33.03 13.01 7.54
CA ASN A 505 32.44 12.32 8.68
C ASN A 505 33.53 12.03 9.74
N PRO A 506 33.95 13.04 10.53
CA PRO A 506 35.06 12.88 11.48
C PRO A 506 34.76 11.88 12.61
N SER A 507 33.49 11.59 12.88
CA SER A 507 33.05 10.59 13.87
C SER A 507 32.89 9.18 13.30
N ALA A 508 33.19 8.95 12.02
CA ALA A 508 33.03 7.64 11.39
C ALA A 508 34.08 6.64 11.89
N VAL A 509 33.62 5.44 12.24
CA VAL A 509 34.47 4.31 12.62
C VAL A 509 34.70 3.43 11.41
N VAL A 510 35.92 2.91 11.28
CA VAL A 510 36.32 2.06 10.16
C VAL A 510 36.71 0.69 10.69
N SER A 511 36.19 -0.36 10.06
CA SER A 511 36.61 -1.74 10.31
C SER A 511 37.03 -2.36 9.00
N MET A 512 38.20 -3.01 8.98
CA MET A 512 38.79 -3.57 7.78
C MET A 512 39.18 -5.02 7.98
N VAL A 513 39.18 -5.77 6.88
CA VAL A 513 39.66 -7.14 6.80
C VAL A 513 40.61 -7.24 5.62
N ASP A 514 41.85 -7.65 5.90
CA ASP A 514 42.85 -8.00 4.89
C ASP A 514 42.72 -9.49 4.57
N ILE A 515 42.48 -9.80 3.29
CA ILE A 515 42.22 -11.14 2.79
C ILE A 515 43.45 -11.62 2.01
N THR A 516 43.86 -12.87 2.24
CA THR A 516 44.92 -13.53 1.44
C THR A 516 44.31 -14.64 0.60
N VAL A 517 44.40 -14.55 -0.72
CA VAL A 517 43.96 -15.60 -1.64
C VAL A 517 45.17 -16.42 -2.11
N SER A 518 45.14 -17.71 -1.79
CA SER A 518 46.11 -18.72 -2.24
C SER A 518 45.59 -19.48 -3.46
N GLN A 519 46.48 -20.18 -4.17
CA GLN A 519 46.14 -21.00 -5.33
C GLN A 519 45.09 -22.06 -5.00
#